data_AF-A0A6C0IL56-F1
#
_entry.id   AF-A0A6C0IL56-F1
#
_cell.length_a   1.000
_cell.length_b   1.000
_cell.length_c   1.000
_cell.angle_alpha   90.00
_cell.angle_beta   90.00
_cell.angle_gamma   90.00
#
_symmetry.space_group_name_H-M   'P 1'
#
loop_
_entity.id
_entity.type
_entity.pdbx_description
1 polymer ?
#
loop_
_entity_poly.entity_id
_entity_poly.type
_entity_poly.pdbx_seq_one_letter_code
_entity_poly.pdbx_strand_id
1 'polypeptide(L)'
;MKTNKYKKINYDNNIMSLREIYSVKYEPFFDSTARKYRNIITISQNPKGPLSSLVRRVYREKLSDKEVVKSEDKCLFSIMSAKNKDRYMSLNELPLLYAFLKKQNYEINHIDLKWENRTICFIEYFI
;
A
#
# COMPACT_ATOMS: atom_id res chain seq x y z
N MET A 1 46.70 29.22 -19.50
CA MET A 1 45.37 28.67 -19.85
C MET A 1 44.91 27.77 -18.71
N LYS A 2 43.70 27.99 -18.20
CA LYS A 2 43.17 27.39 -16.96
C LYS A 2 42.79 25.92 -17.18
N THR A 3 43.39 25.00 -16.44
CA THR A 3 42.99 23.59 -16.40
C THR A 3 41.70 23.44 -15.60
N ASN A 4 40.58 23.17 -16.27
CA ASN A 4 39.31 22.85 -15.62
C ASN A 4 39.41 21.48 -14.93
N LYS A 5 39.51 21.51 -13.61
CA LYS A 5 39.48 20.35 -12.73
C LYS A 5 38.02 19.92 -12.57
N TYR A 6 37.57 18.96 -13.36
CA TYR A 6 36.24 18.38 -13.16
C TYR A 6 36.19 17.72 -11.78
N LYS A 7 35.42 18.31 -10.85
CA LYS A 7 35.05 17.68 -9.60
C LYS A 7 34.18 16.46 -9.93
N LYS A 8 34.71 15.25 -9.69
CA LYS A 8 33.89 14.04 -9.55
C LYS A 8 32.95 14.26 -8.38
N ILE A 9 31.67 14.42 -8.66
CA ILE A 9 30.61 14.36 -7.66
C ILE A 9 30.40 12.86 -7.40
N ASN A 10 30.86 12.38 -6.25
CA ASN A 10 30.45 11.07 -5.74
C ASN A 10 28.99 11.21 -5.33
N TYR A 11 28.09 10.57 -6.07
CA TYR A 11 26.75 10.30 -5.57
C TYR A 11 26.87 9.15 -4.58
N ASP A 12 26.98 9.49 -3.29
CA ASP A 12 26.74 8.54 -2.23
C ASP A 12 25.30 8.06 -2.36
N ASN A 13 25.12 6.80 -2.77
CA ASN A 13 23.83 6.13 -3.00
C ASN A 13 23.07 5.83 -1.69
N ASN A 14 23.08 6.74 -0.72
CA ASN A 14 22.37 6.55 0.54
C ASN A 14 21.81 7.87 1.09
N ILE A 15 21.08 8.61 0.24
CA ILE A 15 20.04 9.49 0.76
C ILE A 15 18.87 8.55 1.11
N MET A 16 18.82 8.12 2.38
CA MET A 16 17.56 7.63 2.93
C MET A 16 16.53 8.73 2.69
N SER A 17 15.57 8.47 1.81
CA SER A 17 14.42 9.36 1.65
C SER A 17 13.78 9.55 3.02
N LEU A 18 13.66 10.81 3.46
CA LEU A 18 12.95 11.16 4.70
C LEU A 18 11.45 10.79 4.64
N ARG A 19 10.95 10.42 3.46
CA ARG A 19 9.58 10.02 3.21
C ARG A 19 9.50 8.64 2.58
N GLU A 20 8.56 7.83 3.04
CA GLU A 20 8.14 6.64 2.30
C GLU A 20 6.79 6.87 1.64
N ILE A 21 6.70 6.47 0.37
CA ILE A 21 5.48 6.55 -0.44
C ILE A 21 4.89 5.15 -0.54
N TYR A 22 3.59 5.04 -0.31
CA TYR A 22 2.85 3.80 -0.44
C TYR A 22 1.65 3.98 -1.36
N SER A 23 1.38 3.00 -2.23
CA SER A 23 0.13 2.98 -3.00
C SER A 23 -0.94 2.24 -2.21
N VAL A 24 -2.09 2.86 -1.99
CA VAL A 24 -3.28 2.22 -1.43
C VAL A 24 -4.17 1.78 -2.60
N LYS A 25 -4.60 0.53 -2.59
CA LYS A 25 -5.38 -0.10 -3.66
C LYS A 25 -6.61 -0.80 -3.08
N TYR A 26 -7.55 -1.17 -3.93
CA TYR A 26 -8.53 -2.20 -3.61
C TYR A 26 -8.33 -3.43 -4.49
N GLU A 27 -8.42 -4.62 -3.91
CA GLU A 27 -8.22 -5.86 -4.65
C GLU A 27 -9.30 -6.88 -4.30
N PRO A 28 -9.75 -7.68 -5.28
CA PRO A 28 -10.66 -8.78 -5.01
C PRO A 28 -9.94 -9.83 -4.17
N PHE A 29 -10.59 -10.28 -3.11
CA PHE A 29 -10.09 -11.28 -2.19
C PHE A 29 -11.19 -12.30 -1.91
N PHE A 30 -10.82 -13.58 -1.92
CA PHE A 30 -11.75 -14.65 -1.62
C PHE A 30 -11.94 -14.77 -0.11
N ASP A 31 -13.13 -14.45 0.38
CA ASP A 31 -13.49 -14.69 1.77
C ASP A 31 -13.96 -16.14 1.92
N SER A 32 -13.10 -17.00 2.47
CA SER A 32 -13.38 -18.42 2.65
C SER A 32 -14.55 -18.67 3.60
N THR A 33 -14.74 -17.82 4.62
CA THR A 33 -15.85 -17.92 5.57
C THR A 33 -17.19 -17.63 4.88
N ALA A 34 -17.24 -16.56 4.09
CA ALA A 34 -18.45 -16.16 3.36
C ALA A 34 -18.60 -16.83 1.99
N ARG A 35 -17.62 -17.64 1.56
CA ARG A 35 -17.52 -18.31 0.26
C ARG A 35 -17.79 -17.38 -0.93
N LYS A 36 -17.30 -16.14 -0.85
CA LYS A 36 -17.51 -15.14 -1.90
C LYS A 36 -16.34 -14.19 -2.04
N TYR A 37 -16.18 -13.65 -3.24
CA TYR A 37 -15.22 -12.58 -3.48
C TYR A 37 -15.74 -11.26 -2.91
N ARG A 38 -14.84 -10.51 -2.27
CA ARG A 38 -15.07 -9.14 -1.84
C ARG A 38 -13.84 -8.29 -2.11
N ASN A 39 -14.05 -7.00 -2.36
CA ASN A 39 -12.94 -6.07 -2.47
C ASN A 39 -12.45 -5.68 -1.07
N ILE A 40 -11.14 -5.81 -0.86
CA ILE A 40 -10.45 -5.38 0.36
C ILE A 40 -9.46 -4.27 0.04
N ILE A 41 -9.11 -3.47 1.04
CA ILE A 41 -8.09 -2.42 0.89
C ILE A 41 -6.70 -3.00 1.16
N THR A 42 -5.77 -2.75 0.24
CA THR A 42 -4.38 -3.20 0.30
C THR A 42 -3.40 -2.04 0.17
N ILE A 43 -2.15 -2.30 0.57
CA ILE A 43 -1.03 -1.36 0.48
C ILE A 43 0.17 -2.02 -0.20
N SER A 44 0.99 -1.25 -0.93
CA SER A 44 2.10 -1.77 -1.75
C SER A 44 3.13 -2.58 -0.95
N GLN A 45 3.36 -2.23 0.30
CA GLN A 45 4.33 -2.87 1.20
C GLN A 45 3.91 -2.67 2.66
N ASN A 46 4.56 -3.38 3.58
CA ASN A 46 4.39 -3.12 5.01
C ASN A 46 4.83 -1.68 5.33
N PRO A 47 3.92 -0.79 5.76
CA PRO A 47 4.27 0.60 5.99
C PRO A 47 5.03 0.76 7.31
N LYS A 48 5.84 1.82 7.41
CA LYS A 48 6.36 2.32 8.68
C LYS A 48 5.31 3.18 9.39
N GLY A 49 5.58 3.50 10.65
CA GLY A 49 4.73 4.37 11.45
C GLY A 49 3.43 3.71 11.93
N PRO A 50 2.44 4.52 12.38
CA PRO A 50 1.22 4.03 13.02
C PRO A 50 0.39 3.08 12.16
N LEU A 51 0.40 3.23 10.82
CA LEU A 51 -0.38 2.39 9.92
C LEU A 51 0.06 0.91 9.95
N SER A 52 1.33 0.64 10.28
CA SER A 52 1.88 -0.73 10.38
C SER A 52 1.04 -1.63 11.30
N SER A 53 0.51 -1.06 12.39
CA SER A 53 -0.30 -1.78 13.37
C SER A 53 -1.62 -2.32 12.80
N LEU A 54 -2.16 -1.65 11.77
CA LEU A 54 -3.40 -1.99 11.07
C LEU A 54 -3.17 -2.86 9.84
N VAL A 55 -1.92 -3.11 9.45
CA VAL A 55 -1.59 -3.89 8.25
C VAL A 55 -1.33 -5.35 8.64
N ARG A 56 -1.79 -6.27 7.80
CA ARG A 56 -1.52 -7.70 7.91
C ARG A 56 -1.11 -8.26 6.55
N ARG A 57 -0.08 -9.11 6.57
CA ARG A 57 0.30 -9.89 5.40
C ARG A 57 -0.69 -11.04 5.23
N VAL A 58 -1.28 -11.18 4.06
CA VAL A 58 -2.30 -12.19 3.74
C VAL A 58 -1.92 -12.93 2.48
N TYR A 59 -2.25 -14.22 2.44
CA TYR A 59 -2.05 -15.03 1.24
C TYR A 59 -3.19 -14.76 0.25
N ARG A 60 -2.84 -14.50 -1.00
CA ARG A 60 -3.81 -14.36 -2.09
C ARG A 60 -4.08 -15.74 -2.68
N GLU A 61 -5.32 -16.19 -2.59
CA GLU A 61 -5.76 -17.37 -3.33
C GLU A 61 -5.84 -17.07 -4.82
N LYS A 62 -5.60 -18.09 -5.65
CA LYS A 62 -5.74 -17.96 -7.09
C LYS A 62 -7.19 -17.62 -7.45
N LEU A 63 -7.37 -16.60 -8.26
CA LEU A 63 -8.67 -16.19 -8.78
C LEU A 63 -9.20 -17.17 -9.85
N SER A 64 -8.29 -17.88 -10.53
CA SER A 64 -8.65 -18.98 -11.44
C SER A 64 -7.46 -19.91 -11.71
N ASP A 65 -7.74 -21.10 -12.25
CA ASP A 65 -6.72 -22.07 -12.67
C ASP A 65 -5.79 -21.54 -13.78
N LYS A 66 -6.23 -20.51 -14.52
CA LYS A 66 -5.46 -19.86 -15.58
C LYS A 66 -4.57 -18.73 -15.07
N GLU A 67 -4.68 -18.34 -13.80
CA GLU A 67 -3.85 -17.28 -13.22
C GLU A 67 -2.45 -17.81 -12.91
N VAL A 68 -1.45 -17.31 -13.65
CA VAL A 68 -0.02 -17.55 -13.35
C VAL A 68 0.40 -16.59 -12.26
N VAL A 69 0.11 -16.94 -11.00
CA VAL A 69 0.62 -16.20 -9.84
C VAL A 69 2.10 -16.54 -9.67
N LYS A 70 3.00 -15.59 -9.96
CA LYS A 70 4.42 -15.74 -9.64
C LYS A 70 4.57 -15.88 -8.13
N SER A 71 5.55 -16.65 -7.66
CA SER A 71 5.75 -16.93 -6.22
C SER A 71 5.88 -15.67 -5.35
N GLU A 72 6.39 -14.58 -5.93
CA GLU A 72 6.58 -13.28 -5.28
C GLU A 72 5.25 -12.52 -5.08
N ASP A 73 4.22 -12.82 -5.88
CA ASP A 73 2.90 -12.14 -5.87
C ASP A 73 1.87 -12.83 -4.95
N LYS A 74 2.28 -13.88 -4.24
CA LYS A 74 1.37 -14.70 -3.41
C LYS A 74 0.89 -14.01 -2.14
N CYS A 75 1.53 -12.91 -1.73
CA CYS A 75 1.23 -12.23 -0.48
C CYS A 75 0.87 -10.76 -0.73
N LEU A 76 -0.23 -10.32 -0.14
CA LEU A 76 -0.67 -8.93 -0.12
C LEU A 76 -0.52 -8.35 1.28
N PHE A 77 -0.44 -7.03 1.38
CA PHE A 77 -0.55 -6.33 2.66
C PHE A 77 -1.95 -5.72 2.75
N SER A 78 -2.85 -6.36 3.50
CA SER A 78 -4.21 -5.89 3.71
C SER A 78 -4.28 -4.94 4.90
N ILE A 79 -5.10 -3.91 4.78
CA ILE A 79 -5.47 -3.05 5.91
C ILE A 79 -6.65 -3.72 6.64
N MET A 80 -6.56 -3.84 7.96
CA MET A 80 -7.60 -4.40 8.81
C MET A 80 -8.71 -3.37 9.06
N SER A 81 -9.96 -3.84 9.16
CA SER A 81 -11.11 -2.97 9.41
C SER A 81 -10.96 -2.26 10.75
N ALA A 82 -11.26 -0.96 10.75
CA ALA A 82 -11.27 -0.14 11.96
C ALA A 82 -12.47 -0.49 12.87
N LYS A 83 -13.54 -1.06 12.29
CA LYS A 83 -14.75 -1.47 13.01
C LYS A 83 -14.66 -2.90 13.56
N ASN A 84 -14.01 -3.81 12.83
CA ASN A 84 -13.86 -5.20 13.22
C ASN A 84 -12.45 -5.72 12.88
N LYS A 85 -11.61 -5.90 13.91
CA LYS A 85 -10.21 -6.29 13.75
C LYS A 85 -10.00 -7.71 13.20
N ASP A 86 -11.05 -8.53 13.14
CA ASP A 86 -11.00 -9.88 12.56
C ASP A 86 -11.30 -9.88 11.06
N ARG A 87 -11.56 -8.70 10.47
CA ARG A 87 -11.90 -8.56 9.05
C ARG A 87 -10.98 -7.59 8.35
N TYR A 88 -10.75 -7.86 7.07
CA TYR A 88 -10.12 -6.90 6.17
C TYR A 88 -11.04 -5.72 5.89
N MET A 89 -10.42 -4.54 5.80
CA MET A 89 -11.09 -3.27 5.51
C MET A 89 -11.72 -3.33 4.12
N SER A 90 -12.94 -2.80 4.00
CA SER A 90 -13.66 -2.66 2.73
C SER A 90 -13.68 -1.21 2.24
N LEU A 91 -14.10 -0.99 0.99
CA LEU A 91 -14.28 0.35 0.41
C LEU A 91 -15.21 1.25 1.25
N ASN A 92 -16.20 0.67 1.93
CA ASN A 92 -17.14 1.41 2.80
C ASN A 92 -16.47 2.06 4.02
N GLU A 93 -15.24 1.66 4.34
CA GLU A 93 -14.47 2.17 5.46
C GLU A 93 -13.36 3.14 5.04
N LEU A 94 -13.25 3.47 3.74
CA LEU A 94 -12.29 4.46 3.24
C LEU A 94 -12.33 5.80 3.99
N PRO A 95 -13.51 6.37 4.33
CA PRO A 95 -13.55 7.60 5.12
C PRO A 95 -12.86 7.47 6.48
N LEU A 96 -12.98 6.29 7.13
CA LEU A 96 -12.33 6.03 8.42
C LEU A 96 -10.82 5.89 8.25
N LEU A 97 -10.37 5.25 7.16
CA LEU A 97 -8.95 5.17 6.82
C LEU A 97 -8.36 6.57 6.61
N TYR A 98 -9.03 7.43 5.83
CA TYR A 98 -8.57 8.79 5.59
C TYR A 98 -8.54 9.64 6.87
N ALA A 99 -9.54 9.52 7.73
CA ALA A 99 -9.54 10.17 9.04
C ALA A 99 -8.35 9.70 9.90
N PHE A 100 -8.07 8.39 9.93
CA PHE A 100 -6.90 7.85 10.62
C PHE A 100 -5.59 8.39 10.05
N LEU A 101 -5.40 8.32 8.74
CA LEU A 101 -4.19 8.78 8.06
C LEU A 101 -3.92 10.27 8.35
N LYS A 102 -4.94 11.12 8.23
CA LYS A 102 -4.83 12.55 8.56
C LYS A 102 -4.48 12.78 10.04
N LYS A 103 -5.12 12.04 10.96
CA LYS A 103 -4.82 12.11 12.39
C LYS A 103 -3.37 11.71 12.72
N GLN A 104 -2.81 10.79 11.94
CA GLN A 104 -1.45 10.27 12.12
C GLN A 104 -0.41 10.96 11.22
N ASN A 105 -0.75 12.15 10.69
CA ASN A 105 0.15 12.98 9.86
C ASN A 105 0.65 12.31 8.58
N TYR A 106 -0.14 11.40 7.99
CA TYR A 106 0.11 10.93 6.62
C TYR A 106 -0.40 11.98 5.63
N GLU A 107 0.43 12.28 4.63
CA GLU A 107 -0.01 13.04 3.45
C GLU A 107 -0.73 12.09 2.50
N ILE A 108 -1.88 12.52 1.96
CA ILE A 108 -2.67 11.73 1.01
C ILE A 108 -2.57 12.43 -0.34
N ASN A 109 -1.88 11.80 -1.27
CA ASN A 109 -1.55 12.32 -2.58
C ASN A 109 -2.33 11.57 -3.65
N HIS A 110 -2.71 12.28 -4.71
CA HIS A 110 -3.26 11.71 -5.94
C HIS A 110 -4.37 10.66 -5.72
N ILE A 111 -5.55 11.14 -5.32
CA ILE A 111 -6.75 10.29 -5.21
C ILE A 111 -7.24 10.02 -6.64
N ASP A 112 -7.12 8.78 -7.09
CA ASP A 112 -7.65 8.32 -8.37
C ASP A 112 -8.62 7.17 -8.09
N LEU A 113 -9.86 7.29 -8.53
CA LEU A 113 -10.87 6.23 -8.42
C LEU A 113 -11.09 5.55 -9.79
N LYS A 114 -10.13 5.65 -10.71
CA LYS A 114 -10.18 4.91 -11.97
C LYS A 114 -10.13 3.41 -11.70
N TRP A 115 -11.26 2.78 -12.02
CA TRP A 115 -11.51 1.35 -11.82
C TRP A 115 -10.49 0.43 -12.49
N GLU A 116 -9.83 0.91 -13.54
CA GLU A 116 -8.87 0.19 -14.37
C GLU A 116 -7.59 -0.16 -13.59
N ASN A 117 -7.08 0.76 -12.78
CA ASN A 117 -5.80 0.61 -12.09
C ASN A 117 -5.95 0.13 -10.64
N ARG A 118 -7.18 0.14 -10.10
CA ARG A 118 -7.53 -0.23 -8.71
C ARG A 118 -6.78 0.51 -7.60
N THR A 119 -5.85 1.39 -7.95
CA THR A 119 -5.25 2.37 -7.05
C THR A 119 -6.33 3.32 -6.60
N ILE A 120 -6.31 3.65 -5.32
CA ILE A 120 -7.22 4.59 -4.67
C ILE A 120 -6.48 5.90 -4.44
N CYS A 121 -5.28 5.82 -3.85
CA CYS A 121 -4.41 6.97 -3.63
C CYS A 121 -2.98 6.53 -3.39
N PHE A 122 -2.09 7.52 -3.36
CA PHE A 122 -0.77 7.39 -2.76
C PHE A 122 -0.77 8.07 -1.39
N ILE A 123 -0.01 7.52 -0.45
CA ILE A 123 0.17 8.11 0.87
C ILE A 123 1.65 8.26 1.15
N GLU A 124 2.00 9.32 1.86
CA GLU A 124 3.36 9.64 2.27
C GLU A 124 3.47 9.70 3.78
N TYR A 125 4.54 9.12 4.31
CA TYR A 125 4.87 9.17 5.74
C TYR A 125 6.31 9.60 5.94
N PHE A 126 6.50 10.55 6.86
CA PHE A 126 7.82 11.01 7.26
C PHE A 126 8.39 10.06 8.32
N ILE A 127 9.60 9.55 8.09
CA ILE A 127 10.30 8.63 9.00
C ILE A 127 11.03 9.42 10.08
#